data_AF-A0AAN8J2D2-F1
#
_entry.id   AF-A0AAN8J2D2-F1
#
_cell.length_a   1.000
_cell.length_b   1.000
_cell.length_c   1.000
_cell.angle_alpha   90.00
_cell.angle_beta   90.00
_cell.angle_gamma   90.00
#
_symmetry.space_group_name_H-M   'P 1'
#
loop_
_entity.id
_entity.type
_entity.pdbx_description
1 polymer ?
#
loop_
_entity_poly.entity_id
_entity_poly.type
_entity_poly.pdbx_seq_one_letter_code
_entity_poly.pdbx_strand_id
1 'polypeptide(L)' 'MIPLFVLATVLLSHVDSFPSWFRYDPEIKMTVPEIIRYWGYPVEVHYAVTRDGYILELHRIPYGKAG' A
#
# COMPACT_ATOMS: atom_id res chain seq x y z
N MET A 1 14.62 5.42 -45.27
CA MET A 1 15.65 4.72 -44.48
C MET A 1 15.67 5.34 -43.09
N ILE A 2 14.72 4.98 -42.22
CA ILE A 2 14.66 5.53 -40.86
C ILE A 2 15.82 4.88 -40.07
N PRO A 3 16.73 5.65 -39.44
CA PRO A 3 17.91 5.09 -38.80
C PRO A 3 17.50 4.22 -37.61
N LEU A 4 18.15 3.05 -37.48
CA LEU A 4 17.88 2.04 -36.45
C LEU A 4 17.92 2.60 -35.00
N PHE A 5 18.61 3.72 -34.79
CA PHE A 5 18.64 4.46 -33.52
C PHE A 5 17.26 4.98 -33.09
N VAL A 6 16.40 5.40 -34.02
CA VAL A 6 15.06 5.92 -33.70
C VAL A 6 14.12 4.78 -33.27
N LEU A 7 14.31 3.57 -33.81
CA LEU A 7 13.54 2.40 -33.38
C LEU A 7 13.94 1.94 -31.98
N ALA A 8 15.22 2.01 -31.64
CA ALA A 8 15.73 1.66 -30.31
C ALA A 8 15.25 2.64 -29.23
N THR A 9 15.23 3.96 -29.51
CA THR A 9 14.72 4.95 -28.56
C THR A 9 13.20 4.84 -28.37
N VAL A 10 12.44 4.54 -29.44
CA VAL A 10 10.99 4.30 -29.34
C VAL A 10 10.67 3.01 -28.57
N LEU A 11 11.47 1.96 -28.72
CA LEU A 11 11.31 0.72 -27.94
C LEU A 11 11.67 0.92 -26.46
N LEU A 12 12.73 1.69 -26.16
CA LEU A 12 13.09 2.04 -24.79
C LEU A 12 12.05 2.98 -24.14
N SER A 13 11.44 3.91 -24.88
CA SER A 13 10.39 4.78 -24.36
C SER A 13 9.04 4.07 -24.10
N HIS A 14 8.89 2.81 -24.51
CA HIS A 14 7.74 1.96 -24.14
C HIS A 14 7.99 1.10 -22.89
N VAL A 15 9.19 1.10 -22.32
CA VAL A 15 9.48 0.42 -21.04
C VAL A 15 9.04 1.26 -19.82
N ASP A 16 8.64 2.52 -20.03
CA ASP A 16 8.05 3.36 -18.97
C ASP A 16 6.55 3.09 -18.74
N SER A 17 5.95 2.22 -19.56
CA SER A 17 4.57 1.77 -19.41
C SER A 17 4.54 0.34 -18.89
N PHE A 18 5.12 0.12 -17.70
CA PHE A 18 4.73 -1.05 -16.92
C PHE A 18 3.20 -1.04 -16.80
N PRO A 19 2.50 -2.06 -17.31
CA PRO A 19 1.05 -2.06 -17.31
C PRO A 19 0.50 -1.80 -15.90
N SER A 20 -0.57 -1.03 -15.76
CA SER A 20 -1.14 -0.71 -14.45
C SER A 20 -1.48 -1.94 -13.61
N TRP A 21 -1.75 -3.10 -14.24
CA TRP A 21 -1.99 -4.38 -13.56
C TRP A 21 -0.73 -4.99 -12.92
N PHE A 22 0.47 -4.50 -13.23
CA PHE A 22 1.71 -4.79 -12.50
C PHE A 22 1.93 -3.87 -11.30
N ARG A 23 1.04 -2.91 -11.01
CA ARG A 23 1.15 -2.14 -9.77
C ARG A 23 0.91 -3.08 -8.60
N TYR A 24 1.99 -3.37 -7.89
CA TYR A 24 1.96 -4.10 -6.65
C TYR A 24 1.06 -3.37 -5.65
N ASP A 25 0.15 -4.09 -5.01
CA ASP A 25 -0.67 -3.51 -3.95
C ASP A 25 0.25 -3.09 -2.79
N PRO A 26 0.32 -1.79 -2.45
CA PRO A 26 1.19 -1.32 -1.38
C PRO A 26 0.83 -1.91 -0.02
N GLU A 27 -0.41 -2.37 0.19
CA GLU A 27 -0.87 -2.96 1.44
C GLU A 27 -0.14 -4.25 1.80
N ILE A 28 0.40 -4.97 0.81
CA ILE A 28 1.10 -6.25 1.03
C ILE A 28 2.30 -6.11 1.98
N LYS A 29 2.88 -4.91 2.10
CA LYS A 29 4.03 -4.63 2.97
C LYS A 29 3.68 -3.78 4.19
N MET A 30 2.39 -3.50 4.41
CA MET A 30 1.93 -2.63 5.49
C MET A 30 1.42 -3.45 6.68
N THR A 31 1.68 -2.95 7.88
CA THR A 31 0.98 -3.37 9.10
C THR A 31 -0.47 -2.89 9.07
N VAL A 32 -1.35 -3.50 9.86
CA VAL A 32 -2.78 -3.11 9.89
C VAL A 32 -2.97 -1.61 10.24
N PRO A 33 -2.26 -1.01 11.22
CA PRO A 33 -2.36 0.42 11.46
C PRO A 33 -1.88 1.29 10.29
N GLU A 34 -0.90 0.81 9.51
CA GLU A 34 -0.45 1.50 8.29
C GLU A 34 -1.49 1.43 7.18
N ILE A 35 -2.15 0.29 6.99
CA ILE A 35 -3.27 0.14 6.02
C ILE A 35 -4.40 1.11 6.38
N ILE A 36 -4.80 1.18 7.66
CA ILE A 36 -5.87 2.08 8.11
C ILE A 36 -5.50 3.54 7.85
N ARG A 37 -4.27 3.95 8.16
CA ARG A 37 -3.76 5.31 7.89
C ARG A 37 -3.60 5.59 6.41
N TYR A 38 -3.17 4.61 5.61
CA TYR A 38 -3.04 4.71 4.16
C TYR A 38 -4.37 5.09 3.51
N TRP A 39 -5.47 4.53 4.02
CA TRP A 39 -6.82 4.88 3.59
C TRP A 39 -7.37 6.17 4.19
N GLY A 40 -6.62 6.87 5.03
CA GLY A 40 -7.01 8.16 5.61
C GLY A 40 -7.98 8.06 6.79
N TYR A 41 -8.03 6.91 7.48
CA TYR A 41 -8.78 6.77 8.72
C TYR A 41 -7.88 6.98 9.95
N PRO A 42 -8.40 7.55 11.04
CA PRO A 42 -7.71 7.52 12.32
C PRO A 42 -7.60 6.08 12.84
N VAL A 43 -6.51 5.77 13.55
CA VAL A 43 -6.31 4.47 14.18
C VAL A 43 -5.77 4.62 15.59
N GLU A 44 -6.38 3.88 16.51
CA GLU A 44 -5.90 3.65 17.87
C GLU A 44 -5.42 2.21 17.99
N VAL A 45 -4.32 2.00 18.73
CA VAL A 45 -3.79 0.67 19.04
C VAL A 45 -3.85 0.49 20.56
N HIS A 46 -4.52 -0.58 21.01
CA HIS A 46 -4.69 -0.91 22.42
C HIS A 46 -4.12 -2.29 22.71
N TYR A 47 -3.70 -2.52 23.95
CA TYR A 47 -3.23 -3.84 24.40
C TYR A 47 -4.13 -4.34 25.52
N ALA A 48 -4.71 -5.53 25.34
CA ALA A 48 -5.56 -6.19 26.32
C ALA A 48 -4.91 -7.49 26.80
N VAL A 49 -4.93 -7.72 28.11
CA VAL A 49 -4.42 -8.96 28.70
C VAL A 49 -5.60 -9.89 28.97
N THR A 50 -5.59 -11.09 28.40
CA THR A 50 -6.62 -12.10 28.64
C THR A 50 -6.43 -12.76 30.00
N ARG A 51 -7.46 -13.46 30.49
CA ARG A 51 -7.43 -14.14 31.79
C ARG A 51 -6.31 -15.18 31.90
N ASP A 52 -5.97 -15.83 30.79
CA ASP A 52 -4.91 -16.83 30.66
C ASP A 52 -3.54 -16.21 30.32
N GLY A 53 -3.43 -14.88 30.31
CA GLY A 53 -2.16 -14.15 30.26
C GLY A 53 -1.64 -13.80 28.86
N TYR A 54 -2.43 -14.00 27.80
CA TYR A 54 -2.06 -13.53 26.46
C TYR A 54 -2.24 -12.02 26.34
N ILE A 55 -1.33 -11.37 25.62
CA ILE A 55 -1.41 -9.93 25.30
C ILE A 55 -1.91 -9.81 23.86
N LEU A 56 -3.11 -9.26 23.70
CA LEU A 56 -3.73 -9.02 22.39
C LEU A 56 -3.55 -7.56 21.99
N GLU A 57 -3.06 -7.33 20.79
CA GLU A 57 -3.08 -6.02 20.15
C GLU A 57 -4.42 -5.81 19.44
N LEU A 58 -5.12 -4.72 19.77
CA LEU A 58 -6.42 -4.36 19.23
C LEU A 58 -6.30 -3.07 18.42
N HIS A 59 -6.85 -3.06 17.20
CA HIS A 59 -6.90 -1.87 16.34
C HIS A 59 -8.31 -1.32 16.28
N ARG A 60 -8.47 -0.01 16.51
CA ARG A 60 -9.76 0.67 16.50
C ARG A 60 -9.73 1.88 15.57
N ILE A 61 -10.75 1.99 14.71
CA ILE A 61 -11.04 3.20 13.93
C ILE A 61 -12.10 3.99 14.70
N PRO A 62 -11.75 5.09 15.40
CA PRO A 62 -12.69 5.77 16.29
C PRO A 62 -13.80 6.54 15.55
N TYR A 63 -13.54 7.02 14.33
CA TYR A 63 -14.48 7.75 13.48
C TYR A 63 -14.07 7.68 12.00
N GLY A 64 -14.95 8.11 11.10
CA GLY A 64 -14.71 8.09 9.64
C GLY A 64 -13.74 9.17 9.16
N LYS A 65 -13.36 9.16 7.88
CA LYS A 65 -12.34 10.09 7.33
C LYS A 65 -12.64 11.58 7.51
N ALA A 66 -13.91 11.96 7.60
CA ALA A 66 -14.34 13.36 7.62
C ALA A 66 -14.50 13.94 9.04
N GLY A 67 -14.37 13.13 10.10
CA GLY A 67 -14.74 13.53 11.46
C GLY A 67 -16.25 13.54 11.65
#